data_AF-A0A357LEN7-F1
#
_entry.id   AF-A0A357LEN7-F1
#
_cell.length_a   1.000
_cell.length_b   1.000
_cell.length_c   1.000
_cell.angle_alpha   90.00
_cell.angle_beta   90.00
_cell.angle_gamma   90.00
#
_symmetry.space_group_name_H-M   'P 1'
#
loop_
_entity.id
_entity.type
_entity.pdbx_description
1 polymer ?
#
loop_
_entity_poly.entity_id
_entity_poly.type
_entity_poly.pdbx_seq_one_letter_code
_entity_poly.pdbx_strand_id
1 'polypeptide(L)'
;PVTDAAGVASPAADRELLLTSTGSFFTDEFGQLRTQSGLFLLGWPTDSTGSVGSPARDSGSGLEPVRINLNQFSASPTTQVRLGLNLPASDTVAGAPGDPYVLPIEYFDNLG
;
A
#
# COMPACT_ATOMS: atom_id res chain seq x y z
N PRO A 1 7.59 -12.67 12.12
CA PRO A 1 8.93 -13.29 11.98
C PRO A 1 9.95 -12.19 11.76
N VAL A 2 11.15 -12.35 12.28
CA VAL A 2 12.23 -11.36 12.14
C VAL A 2 13.55 -12.06 11.83
N THR A 3 14.53 -11.28 11.40
CA THR A 3 15.91 -11.74 11.22
C THR A 3 16.88 -10.69 11.77
N ASP A 4 18.17 -11.02 11.87
CA ASP A 4 19.22 -10.10 12.28
C ASP A 4 19.83 -9.38 11.05
N ALA A 5 20.83 -8.52 11.29
CA ALA A 5 21.49 -7.79 10.21
C ALA A 5 22.21 -8.72 9.21
N ALA A 6 22.74 -9.86 9.66
CA ALA A 6 23.37 -10.83 8.76
C ALA A 6 22.33 -11.50 7.86
N GLY A 7 21.20 -11.91 8.44
CA GLY A 7 20.10 -12.53 7.72
C GLY A 7 19.47 -11.64 6.66
N VAL A 8 19.48 -10.31 6.81
CA VAL A 8 19.05 -9.38 5.77
C VAL A 8 19.84 -9.56 4.46
N ALA A 9 21.14 -9.86 4.55
CA ALA A 9 22.02 -10.08 3.39
C ALA A 9 22.03 -11.54 2.90
N SER A 10 21.58 -12.49 3.73
CA SER A 10 21.53 -13.90 3.37
C SER A 10 20.37 -14.24 2.43
N PRO A 11 20.52 -15.26 1.56
CA PRO A 11 19.38 -15.87 0.85
C PRO A 11 18.31 -16.36 1.83
N ALA A 12 17.04 -16.40 1.40
CA ALA A 12 15.94 -16.81 2.26
C ALA A 12 16.07 -18.25 2.79
N ALA A 13 16.78 -19.13 2.07
CA ALA A 13 17.06 -20.50 2.51
C ALA A 13 18.04 -20.58 3.70
N ASP A 14 18.97 -19.63 3.81
CA ASP A 14 20.04 -19.60 4.82
C ASP A 14 19.78 -18.54 5.90
N ARG A 15 18.65 -17.83 5.81
CA ARG A 15 18.31 -16.73 6.70
C ARG A 15 17.84 -17.27 8.05
N GLU A 16 18.46 -16.80 9.12
CA GLU A 16 17.99 -17.10 10.47
C GLU A 16 16.60 -16.50 10.69
N LEU A 17 15.65 -17.35 11.07
CA LEU A 17 14.29 -16.97 11.38
C LEU A 17 14.11 -16.92 12.90
N LEU A 18 13.85 -15.72 13.38
CA LEU A 18 13.61 -15.44 14.79
C LEU A 18 12.17 -14.99 14.99
N LEU A 19 11.72 -15.10 16.24
CA LEU A 19 10.43 -14.58 16.69
C LEU A 19 10.68 -13.54 17.78
N THR A 20 9.92 -12.45 17.73
CA THR A 20 9.92 -11.44 18.77
C THR A 20 8.49 -11.10 19.15
N SER A 21 8.27 -10.81 20.43
CA SER A 21 6.97 -10.34 20.95
C SER A 21 6.79 -8.83 20.82
N THR A 22 7.89 -8.09 20.66
CA THR A 22 7.85 -6.63 20.48
C THR A 22 7.46 -6.28 19.04
N GLY A 23 6.33 -5.61 18.89
CA GLY A 23 5.78 -5.17 17.60
C GLY A 23 6.17 -3.74 17.18
N SER A 24 7.09 -3.09 17.89
CA SER A 24 7.50 -1.70 17.58
C SER A 24 8.62 -1.70 16.55
N PHE A 25 8.26 -1.40 15.30
CA PHE A 25 9.18 -1.29 14.17
C PHE A 25 9.22 0.13 13.64
N PHE A 26 10.40 0.55 13.19
CA PHE A 26 10.62 1.84 12.55
C PHE A 26 11.40 1.63 11.25
N THR A 27 11.16 2.50 10.28
CA THR A 27 11.89 2.51 9.01
C THR A 27 13.32 3.02 9.26
N ASP A 28 14.32 2.30 8.76
CA ASP A 28 15.72 2.73 8.77
C ASP A 28 16.10 3.54 7.52
N GLU A 29 17.37 3.91 7.41
CA GLU A 29 17.91 4.68 6.29
C GLU A 29 17.79 3.97 4.92
N PHE A 30 17.60 2.65 4.91
CA PHE A 30 17.41 1.83 3.71
C PHE A 30 15.94 1.50 3.44
N GLY A 31 15.02 2.07 4.21
CA GLY A 31 13.60 1.81 4.09
C GLY A 31 13.14 0.51 4.78
N GLN A 32 14.03 -0.22 5.46
CA GLN A 32 13.69 -1.49 6.09
C GLN A 32 13.03 -1.28 7.46
N LEU A 33 12.03 -2.10 7.78
CA LEU A 33 11.38 -2.07 9.09
C LEU A 33 12.21 -2.84 10.12
N ARG A 34 12.73 -2.13 11.14
CA ARG A 34 13.55 -2.72 12.21
C ARG A 34 13.12 -2.30 13.61
N THR A 35 13.41 -3.15 14.59
CA THR A 35 13.27 -2.83 16.02
C THR A 35 14.46 -1.99 16.50
N GLN A 36 14.32 -1.36 17.67
CA GLN A 36 15.45 -0.70 18.35
C GLN A 36 16.59 -1.66 18.69
N SER A 37 16.27 -2.95 18.94
CA SER A 37 17.25 -4.00 19.22
C SER A 37 18.00 -4.52 17.98
N GLY A 38 17.66 -4.04 16.77
CA GLY A 38 18.36 -4.43 15.54
C GLY A 38 17.78 -5.64 14.81
N LEU A 39 16.54 -6.04 15.12
CA LEU A 39 15.84 -7.11 14.40
C LEU A 39 15.04 -6.53 13.24
N PHE A 40 15.05 -7.18 12.09
CA PHE A 40 14.38 -6.76 10.86
C PHE A 40 13.11 -7.56 10.62
N LEU A 41 12.02 -6.87 10.31
CA LEU A 41 10.73 -7.51 10.02
C LEU A 41 10.78 -8.27 8.70
N LEU A 42 10.31 -9.52 8.72
CA LEU A 42 10.15 -10.34 7.53
C LEU A 42 8.68 -10.43 7.10
N GLY A 43 8.43 -10.40 5.80
CA GLY A 43 7.10 -10.53 5.20
C GLY A 43 7.17 -11.14 3.80
N TRP A 44 6.01 -11.42 3.23
CA TRP A 44 5.94 -11.86 1.83
C TRP A 44 6.00 -10.67 0.89
N PRO A 45 6.75 -10.76 -0.22
CA PRO A 45 6.78 -9.71 -1.21
C PRO A 45 5.42 -9.59 -1.92
N THR A 46 5.06 -8.37 -2.28
CA THR A 46 3.94 -8.07 -3.17
C THR A 46 4.44 -7.88 -4.59
N ASP A 47 3.58 -8.18 -5.57
CA ASP A 47 3.82 -7.72 -6.94
C ASP A 47 3.62 -6.19 -7.07
N SER A 48 3.79 -5.67 -8.30
CA SER A 48 3.58 -4.26 -8.65
C SER A 48 2.16 -3.75 -8.40
N THR A 49 1.19 -4.64 -8.21
CA THR A 49 -0.22 -4.30 -7.92
C THR A 49 -0.55 -4.36 -6.43
N GLY A 50 0.44 -4.69 -5.58
CA GLY A 50 0.24 -4.86 -4.15
C GLY A 50 -0.33 -6.22 -3.76
N SER A 51 -0.47 -7.16 -4.70
CA SER A 51 -0.99 -8.49 -4.40
C SER A 51 0.11 -9.37 -3.82
N VAL A 52 -0.14 -9.93 -2.63
CA VAL A 52 0.64 -11.04 -2.09
C VAL A 52 0.07 -12.29 -2.75
N GLY A 53 0.88 -13.00 -3.55
CA GLY A 53 0.44 -14.22 -4.24
C GLY A 53 0.08 -15.38 -3.28
N SER A 54 0.40 -16.62 -3.65
CA SER A 54 0.17 -17.79 -2.79
C SER A 54 1.49 -18.42 -2.32
N PRO A 55 2.32 -17.71 -1.53
CA PRO A 55 3.56 -18.28 -1.02
C PRO A 55 3.29 -19.37 0.02
N ALA A 56 4.21 -20.33 0.11
CA ALA A 56 4.20 -21.35 1.15
C ALA A 56 4.25 -20.67 2.54
N ARG A 57 3.40 -21.15 3.47
CA ARG A 57 3.27 -20.58 4.83
C ARG A 57 3.85 -21.47 5.93
N ASP A 58 4.33 -22.63 5.56
CA ASP A 58 4.97 -23.62 6.41
C ASP A 58 6.50 -23.45 6.49
N SER A 59 7.08 -22.56 5.68
CA SER A 59 8.52 -22.26 5.70
C SER A 59 8.81 -20.77 5.54
N GLY A 60 10.00 -20.35 6.00
CA GLY A 60 10.51 -18.99 5.82
C GLY A 60 11.10 -18.70 4.44
N SER A 61 11.13 -19.69 3.54
CA SER A 61 11.84 -19.65 2.25
C SER A 61 11.34 -18.55 1.29
N GLY A 62 10.10 -18.09 1.46
CA GLY A 62 9.51 -17.00 0.67
C GLY A 62 9.44 -15.66 1.40
N LEU A 63 10.03 -15.55 2.60
CA LEU A 63 10.02 -14.31 3.37
C LEU A 63 11.21 -13.43 3.00
N GLU A 64 10.97 -12.13 2.90
CA GLU A 64 11.98 -11.10 2.64
C GLU A 64 11.89 -9.97 3.67
N PRO A 65 12.97 -9.21 3.91
CA PRO A 65 12.92 -8.02 4.74
C PRO A 65 11.90 -7.01 4.20
N VAL A 66 10.95 -6.59 5.05
CA VAL A 66 9.93 -5.62 4.68
C VAL A 66 10.59 -4.26 4.44
N ARG A 67 10.38 -3.72 3.24
CA ARG A 67 10.90 -2.42 2.80
C ARG A 67 9.76 -1.48 2.45
N ILE A 68 9.83 -0.28 2.98
CA ILE A 68 8.97 0.84 2.61
C ILE A 68 9.74 1.67 1.58
N ASN A 69 9.29 1.62 0.32
CA ASN A 69 9.85 2.47 -0.72
C ASN A 69 9.30 3.89 -0.55
N LEU A 70 10.09 4.79 0.04
CA LEU A 70 9.75 6.20 0.25
C LEU A 70 9.50 6.97 -1.06
N ASN A 71 9.97 6.43 -2.20
CA ASN A 71 9.87 7.04 -3.53
C ASN A 71 8.77 6.42 -4.41
N GLN A 72 7.96 5.48 -3.91
CA GLN A 72 6.80 5.00 -4.65
C GLN A 72 5.66 6.03 -4.57
N PHE A 73 5.80 7.14 -5.29
CA PHE A 73 4.65 7.86 -5.83
C PHE A 73 4.08 7.01 -6.98
N SER A 74 3.43 5.90 -6.63
CA SER A 74 2.54 5.26 -7.59
C SER A 74 1.32 6.16 -7.65
N ALA A 75 1.20 6.97 -8.71
CA ALA A 75 -0.04 7.66 -8.98
C ALA A 75 -1.16 6.62 -8.94
N SER A 76 -2.10 6.79 -8.02
CA SER A 76 -3.23 5.89 -7.86
C SER A 76 -4.36 6.48 -8.67
N PRO A 77 -4.53 6.07 -9.94
CA PRO A 77 -5.54 6.66 -10.80
C PRO A 77 -6.92 6.48 -10.17
N THR A 78 -7.76 7.50 -10.34
CA THR A 78 -9.13 7.43 -9.83
C THR A 78 -9.90 6.36 -10.63
N THR A 79 -10.26 5.25 -9.97
CA THR A 79 -10.99 4.13 -10.62
C THR A 79 -12.50 4.24 -10.49
N GLN A 80 -12.99 5.01 -9.52
CA GLN A 80 -14.41 5.19 -9.27
C GLN A 80 -14.68 6.60 -8.73
N VAL A 81 -15.67 7.27 -9.32
CA VAL A 81 -16.25 8.51 -8.79
C VAL A 81 -17.71 8.24 -8.44
N ARG A 82 -18.13 8.60 -7.23
CA ARG A 82 -19.54 8.51 -6.78
C ARG A 82 -20.07 9.91 -6.52
N LEU A 83 -21.12 10.30 -7.24
CA LEU A 83 -21.75 11.61 -7.10
C LEU A 83 -23.13 11.46 -6.48
N GLY A 84 -23.40 12.26 -5.45
CA GLY A 84 -24.75 12.51 -4.93
C GLY A 84 -25.09 13.98 -5.17
N LEU A 85 -26.18 14.24 -5.87
CA LEU A 85 -26.61 15.60 -6.21
C LEU A 85 -28.01 15.86 -5.63
N ASN A 86 -28.22 17.07 -5.12
CA ASN A 86 -29.55 17.56 -4.76
C ASN A 86 -29.88 18.73 -5.69
N LEU A 87 -30.88 18.56 -6.56
CA LEU A 87 -31.24 19.55 -7.57
C LEU A 87 -32.38 20.45 -7.06
N PRO A 88 -32.36 21.77 -7.36
CA PRO A 88 -33.48 22.66 -7.04
C PRO A 88 -34.79 22.20 -7.70
N ALA A 89 -35.84 22.02 -6.89
CA ALA A 89 -37.12 21.51 -7.38
C ALA A 89 -37.76 22.41 -8.45
N SER A 90 -37.56 23.74 -8.37
CA SER A 90 -38.09 24.73 -9.32
C SER A 90 -37.64 24.50 -10.76
N ASP A 91 -36.44 23.97 -10.93
CA ASP A 91 -35.79 23.84 -12.23
C ASP A 91 -36.11 22.50 -12.91
N THR A 92 -36.79 21.62 -12.17
CA THR A 92 -37.31 20.32 -12.65
C THR A 92 -38.79 20.38 -13.05
N VAL A 93 -39.43 21.55 -12.92
CA VAL A 93 -40.85 21.75 -13.26
C VAL A 93 -41.03 21.79 -14.78
N ALA A 94 -42.14 21.22 -15.27
CA ALA A 94 -42.49 21.25 -16.70
C ALA A 94 -42.59 22.69 -17.21
N GLY A 95 -41.79 23.01 -18.23
CA GLY A 95 -41.69 24.35 -18.81
C GLY A 95 -40.52 25.20 -18.27
N ALA A 96 -39.75 24.69 -17.31
CA ALA A 96 -38.50 25.32 -16.90
C ALA A 96 -37.44 25.30 -18.03
N PRO A 97 -36.45 26.21 -18.01
CA PRO A 97 -35.40 26.30 -19.04
C PRO A 97 -34.60 25.01 -19.20
N GLY A 98 -34.44 24.24 -18.12
CA GLY A 98 -33.66 22.99 -18.12
C GLY A 98 -32.16 23.21 -18.30
N ASP A 99 -31.65 24.40 -17.93
CA ASP A 99 -30.24 24.75 -18.10
C ASP A 99 -29.32 23.78 -17.32
N PRO A 100 -28.14 23.44 -17.87
CA PRO A 100 -27.23 22.49 -17.23
C PRO A 100 -26.54 23.08 -16.00
N TYR A 101 -26.34 22.23 -14.99
CA TYR A 101 -25.45 22.51 -13.85
C TYR A 101 -24.05 21.98 -14.14
N VAL A 102 -23.06 22.88 -14.18
CA VAL A 102 -21.65 22.51 -14.39
C VAL A 102 -20.95 22.43 -13.04
N LEU A 103 -20.43 21.25 -12.72
CA LEU A 103 -19.67 20.99 -11.49
C LEU A 103 -18.29 20.45 -11.85
N PRO A 104 -17.21 21.09 -11.39
CA PRO A 104 -15.86 20.55 -11.58
C PRO A 104 -15.69 19.28 -10.73
N ILE A 105 -15.08 18.25 -11.32
CA ILE A 105 -14.69 17.02 -10.65
C ILE A 105 -13.18 16.87 -10.85
N GLU A 106 -12.45 16.75 -9.75
CA GLU A 106 -11.04 16.40 -9.79
C GLU A 106 -10.91 14.87 -9.88
N TYR A 107 -10.03 14.40 -10.75
CA TYR A 107 -9.61 13.02 -10.84
C TYR A 107 -8.11 13.00 -11.12
N PHE A 108 -7.46 11.94 -10.67
CA PHE A 108 -6.03 11.71 -10.88
C PHE A 108 -5.86 10.62 -11.94
N ASP A 109 -4.93 10.82 -12.87
CA ASP A 109 -4.58 9.83 -13.88
C ASP A 109 -3.42 8.94 -13.41
N ASN A 110 -2.86 8.12 -14.30
CA ASN A 110 -1.74 7.22 -13.95
C ASN A 110 -0.38 7.94 -13.85
N LEU A 111 -0.33 9.25 -14.09
CA LEU A 111 0.83 10.12 -13.94
C LEU A 111 0.66 11.10 -12.77
N GLY A 112 -0.57 11.28 -12.27
CA GLY A 112 -0.90 12.12 -11.12
C GLY A 112 -1.77 13.28 -11.54
#